data_AF-A0A9R0SS42-F1
#
_entry.id   AF-A0A9R0SS42-F1
#
_cell.length_a   1.000
_cell.length_b   1.000
_cell.length_c   1.000
_cell.angle_alpha   90.00
_cell.angle_beta   90.00
_cell.angle_gamma   90.00
#
_symmetry.space_group_name_H-M   'P 1'
#
loop_
_entity.id
_entity.type
_entity.pdbx_description
1 polymer ?
#
loop_
_entity_poly.entity_id
_entity_poly.type
_entity_poly.pdbx_seq_one_letter_code
_entity_poly.pdbx_strand_id
1 'polypeptide(L)'
;MPPLPCEKTCFGLVIDGRMSKFINSMANDADQQLKVVSIHGFGCLGKTMVARVLYNKIGRQFHCRAFIRVSKKPNMKRLFCDILSQIQRKQPQASQAVSDELRITAENIRNYLHGKGI
;
A
#
# COMPACT_ATOMS: atom_id res chain seq x y z
N MET A 1 -20.11 -16.39 -20.14
CA MET A 1 -20.42 -16.38 -18.70
C MET A 1 -19.37 -15.55 -17.98
N PRO A 2 -19.73 -14.45 -17.28
CA PRO A 2 -18.80 -13.81 -16.35
C PRO A 2 -18.64 -14.70 -15.10
N PRO A 3 -17.45 -14.79 -14.50
CA PRO A 3 -17.26 -15.54 -13.26
C PRO A 3 -18.00 -14.86 -12.09
N LEU A 4 -18.64 -15.67 -11.25
CA LEU A 4 -19.35 -15.26 -10.03
C LEU A 4 -18.39 -14.53 -9.05
N PRO A 5 -18.87 -13.57 -8.25
CA PRO A 5 -18.07 -12.98 -7.18
C PRO A 5 -17.95 -14.03 -6.07
N CYS A 6 -16.79 -14.70 -6.00
CA CYS A 6 -16.42 -15.47 -4.82
C CYS A 6 -15.94 -14.50 -3.74
N GLU A 7 -16.87 -13.69 -3.22
CA GLU A 7 -16.65 -12.87 -2.04
C GLU A 7 -17.06 -13.66 -0.81
N LYS A 8 -16.29 -14.71 -0.51
CA LYS A 8 -16.29 -15.29 0.84
C LYS A 8 -15.27 -14.51 1.66
N THR A 9 -15.70 -13.37 2.20
CA THR A 9 -14.95 -12.76 3.29
C THR A 9 -15.18 -13.60 4.55
N CYS A 10 -14.33 -14.60 4.77
CA CYS A 10 -14.22 -15.22 6.08
C CYS A 10 -13.52 -14.20 7.01
N PHE A 11 -14.29 -13.38 7.71
CA PHE A 11 -13.80 -12.40 8.70
C PHE A 11 -13.32 -13.07 10.00
N GLY A 12 -12.40 -14.03 9.89
CA GLY A 12 -11.88 -14.82 11.02
C GLY A 12 -10.44 -14.49 11.40
N LEU A 13 -9.91 -13.32 11.04
CA LEU A 13 -8.53 -12.97 11.42
C LEU A 13 -8.49 -12.55 12.90
N VAL A 14 -7.99 -13.45 13.75
CA VAL A 14 -7.73 -13.16 15.17
C VAL A 14 -6.38 -12.43 15.28
N ILE A 15 -6.41 -11.20 15.78
CA ILE A 15 -5.20 -10.47 16.15
C ILE A 15 -4.87 -10.85 17.59
N ASP A 16 -3.96 -11.81 17.75
CA ASP A 16 -3.49 -12.23 19.06
C ASP A 16 -2.52 -11.22 19.70
N GLY A 17 -2.04 -11.52 20.91
CA GLY A 17 -1.10 -10.66 21.63
C GLY A 17 0.24 -10.46 20.91
N ARG A 18 0.74 -11.45 20.17
CA ARG A 18 2.00 -11.35 19.42
C ARG A 18 1.82 -10.41 18.23
N MET A 19 0.74 -10.57 17.48
CA MET A 19 0.40 -9.72 16.34
C MET A 19 0.11 -8.29 16.80
N SER A 20 -0.54 -8.10 17.95
CA SER A 20 -0.77 -6.79 18.54
C SER A 20 0.54 -6.07 18.89
N LYS A 21 1.49 -6.76 19.53
CA LYS A 21 2.84 -6.23 19.81
C LYS A 21 3.58 -5.83 18.53
N PHE A 22 3.50 -6.69 17.50
CA PHE A 22 4.09 -6.40 16.19
C PHE A 22 3.50 -5.14 15.55
N ILE A 23 2.17 -4.99 15.57
CA ILE A 23 1.47 -3.81 15.05
C ILE A 23 1.90 -2.53 15.78
N ASN A 24 1.96 -2.58 17.12
CA ASN A 24 2.35 -1.41 17.91
C ASN A 24 3.82 -1.02 17.65
N SER A 25 4.71 -1.99 17.47
CA SER A 25 6.12 -1.72 17.12
C SER A 25 6.27 -1.02 15.77
N MET A 26 5.37 -1.27 14.81
CA MET A 26 5.36 -0.59 13.52
C MET A 26 4.77 0.82 13.60
N ALA A 27 3.81 1.04 14.49
CA ALA A 27 3.17 2.33 14.73
C ALA A 27 3.99 3.29 15.60
N ASN A 28 5.06 2.81 16.24
CA ASN A 28 5.92 3.66 17.06
C ASN A 28 6.92 4.42 16.17
N ASP A 29 6.74 5.74 16.06
CA ASP A 29 7.55 6.64 15.23
C ASP A 29 8.77 7.25 15.93
N ALA A 30 9.13 6.74 17.11
CA ALA A 30 10.29 7.22 17.86
C ALA A 30 11.59 7.15 17.04
N ASP A 31 11.66 6.19 16.12
CA ASP A 31 12.71 6.08 15.12
C ASP A 31 12.14 6.50 13.76
N GLN A 32 12.39 7.75 13.33
CA GLN A 32 12.02 8.31 12.01
C GLN A 32 12.71 7.62 10.81
N GLN A 33 13.08 6.35 10.97
CA GLN A 33 13.75 5.55 9.95
C GLN A 33 12.74 4.78 9.09
N LEU A 34 13.11 4.55 7.84
CA LEU A 34 12.34 3.72 6.92
C LEU A 34 12.24 2.28 7.45
N LYS A 35 11.01 1.80 7.69
CA LYS A 35 10.74 0.42 8.09
C LYS A 35 10.18 -0.38 6.93
N VAL A 36 10.81 -1.51 6.61
CA VAL A 36 10.34 -2.46 5.59
C VAL A 36 9.95 -3.76 6.28
N VAL A 37 8.72 -4.21 6.02
CA VAL A 37 8.18 -5.46 6.55
C VAL A 37 7.83 -6.37 5.38
N SER A 38 8.19 -7.64 5.49
CA SER A 38 7.81 -8.65 4.51
C SER A 38 7.12 -9.85 5.12
N ILE A 39 6.02 -10.25 4.48
CA ILE A 39 5.15 -11.35 4.89
C ILE A 39 5.30 -12.48 3.87
N HIS A 40 6.01 -13.54 4.25
CA HIS A 40 6.28 -14.69 3.38
C HIS A 40 5.72 -15.98 3.98
N GLY A 41 5.60 -17.01 3.16
CA GLY A 41 5.13 -18.32 3.58
C GLY A 41 4.36 -19.03 2.48
N PHE A 42 3.89 -20.25 2.78
CA PHE A 42 3.14 -21.09 1.85
C PHE A 42 1.83 -20.45 1.36
N GLY A 43 1.31 -20.97 0.25
CA GLY A 43 0.01 -20.58 -0.30
C GLY A 43 -1.12 -20.72 0.74
N CYS A 44 -2.22 -20.00 0.53
CA CYS A 44 -3.44 -20.08 1.36
C CYS A 44 -3.33 -19.70 2.85
N LEU A 45 -2.17 -19.23 3.34
CA LEU A 45 -2.00 -18.75 4.73
C LEU A 45 -2.61 -17.37 5.02
N GLY A 46 -3.31 -16.75 4.06
CA GLY A 46 -3.90 -15.43 4.28
C GLY A 46 -2.89 -14.27 4.38
N LYS A 47 -1.67 -14.40 3.84
CA LYS A 47 -0.64 -13.32 3.88
C LYS A 47 -1.15 -11.96 3.40
N THR A 48 -1.85 -11.95 2.27
CA THR A 48 -2.48 -10.74 1.71
C THR A 48 -3.56 -10.18 2.64
N MET A 49 -4.24 -11.04 3.41
CA MET A 49 -5.23 -10.63 4.40
C MET A 49 -4.58 -9.93 5.59
N VAL A 50 -3.47 -10.47 6.10
CA VAL A 50 -2.67 -9.82 7.16
C VAL A 50 -2.16 -8.46 6.70
N ALA A 51 -1.60 -8.37 5.49
CA ALA A 51 -1.16 -7.10 4.91
C ALA A 51 -2.31 -6.07 4.80
N ARG A 52 -3.52 -6.52 4.43
CA ARG A 52 -4.70 -5.66 4.34
C ARG A 52 -5.17 -5.17 5.71
N VAL A 53 -5.19 -6.03 6.72
CA VAL A 53 -5.56 -5.63 8.08
C VAL A 53 -4.54 -4.65 8.66
N LEU A 54 -3.24 -4.89 8.42
CA LEU A 54 -2.20 -3.96 8.81
C LEU A 54 -2.37 -2.59 8.14
N TYR A 55 -2.55 -2.57 6.83
CA TYR A 55 -2.81 -1.36 6.05
C TYR A 55 -3.98 -0.55 6.62
N ASN A 56 -5.08 -1.21 7.02
CA ASN A 56 -6.23 -0.53 7.60
C ASN A 56 -5.98 -0.01 9.03
N LYS A 57 -5.17 -0.72 9.83
CA LYS A 57 -4.96 -0.42 11.25
C LYS A 57 -3.91 0.67 11.48
N ILE A 58 -2.72 0.54 10.88
CA ILE A 58 -1.65 1.55 11.02
C ILE A 58 -1.71 2.61 9.93
N GLY A 59 -2.26 2.29 8.75
CA GLY A 59 -2.25 3.21 7.60
C GLY A 59 -3.08 4.49 7.79
N ARG A 60 -3.79 4.67 8.90
CA ARG A 60 -4.43 5.95 9.25
C ARG A 60 -3.48 6.96 9.88
N GLN A 61 -2.35 6.52 10.43
CA GLN A 61 -1.33 7.41 10.99
C GLN A 61 -0.57 8.12 9.87
N PHE A 62 -0.38 7.45 8.73
CA PHE A 62 0.33 7.99 7.59
C PHE A 62 -0.50 9.03 6.81
N HIS A 63 0.10 10.17 6.51
CA HIS A 63 -0.48 11.18 5.62
C HIS A 63 -0.77 10.66 4.20
N CYS A 64 0.07 9.75 3.71
CA CYS A 64 0.00 9.15 2.39
C CYS A 64 -0.03 7.63 2.52
N ARG A 65 -0.93 6.97 1.78
CA ARG A 65 -0.98 5.52 1.73
C ARG A 65 -1.44 5.02 0.37
N ALA A 66 -0.89 3.87 -0.05
CA ALA A 66 -1.32 3.16 -1.24
C ALA A 66 -1.28 1.66 -0.97
N PHE A 67 -2.25 0.93 -1.52
CA PHE A 67 -2.27 -0.54 -1.54
C PHE A 67 -2.27 -1.01 -2.99
N ILE A 68 -1.17 -1.64 -3.42
CA ILE A 68 -0.92 -1.98 -4.82
C ILE A 68 -0.73 -3.49 -4.94
N ARG A 69 -1.41 -4.09 -5.92
CA ARG A 69 -1.19 -5.49 -6.29
C ARG A 69 -0.21 -5.54 -7.45
N VAL A 70 0.86 -6.32 -7.29
CA VAL A 70 1.91 -6.48 -8.30
C VAL A 70 1.82 -7.87 -8.94
N SER A 71 1.98 -7.94 -10.27
CA SER A 71 2.04 -9.21 -11.02
C SER A 71 3.49 -9.69 -11.15
N LYS A 72 3.70 -10.95 -11.57
CA LYS A 72 5.04 -11.51 -11.84
C LYS A 72 5.81 -10.72 -12.91
N LYS A 73 5.08 -10.14 -13.87
CA LYS A 73 5.61 -9.24 -14.91
C LYS A 73 4.99 -7.86 -14.71
N PRO A 74 5.56 -7.01 -13.85
CA PRO A 74 4.97 -5.72 -13.52
C PRO A 74 5.07 -4.75 -14.70
N ASN A 75 3.98 -4.03 -14.97
CA ASN A 75 4.04 -2.83 -15.80
C ASN A 75 4.37 -1.65 -14.86
N MET A 76 5.63 -1.22 -14.85
CA MET A 76 6.13 -0.19 -13.94
C MET A 76 5.41 1.15 -14.10
N LYS A 77 5.04 1.51 -15.33
CA LYS A 77 4.27 2.72 -15.63
C LYS A 77 2.93 2.69 -14.93
N ARG A 78 2.16 1.62 -15.16
CA ARG A 78 0.86 1.44 -14.50
C ARG A 78 0.99 1.41 -12.99
N LEU A 79 2.01 0.72 -12.46
CA LEU A 79 2.24 0.64 -11.01
C LEU A 79 2.48 2.01 -10.36
N PHE A 80 3.32 2.85 -10.95
CA PHE A 80 3.53 4.20 -10.42
C PHE A 80 2.30 5.09 -10.60
N CYS A 81 1.56 4.99 -11.70
CA CYS A 81 0.28 5.70 -11.85
C CYS A 81 -0.74 5.27 -10.79
N ASP A 82 -0.83 3.97 -10.49
CA ASP A 82 -1.71 3.42 -9.45
C ASP A 82 -1.29 3.91 -8.05
N ILE A 83 0.01 4.04 -7.77
CA ILE A 83 0.51 4.64 -6.52
C ILE A 83 0.14 6.12 -6.44
N LEU A 84 0.47 6.88 -7.48
CA LEU A 84 0.28 8.33 -7.52
C LEU A 84 -1.20 8.68 -7.34
N SER A 85 -2.09 7.99 -8.06
CA SER A 85 -3.53 8.20 -7.96
C SER A 85 -4.10 7.91 -6.57
N GLN A 86 -3.54 6.96 -5.82
CA GLN A 86 -3.98 6.65 -4.46
C GLN A 86 -3.49 7.67 -3.42
N ILE A 87 -2.24 8.13 -3.52
CA ILE A 87 -1.68 9.12 -2.59
C ILE A 87 -2.20 10.54 -2.90
N GLN A 88 -2.47 10.88 -4.16
CA GLN A 88 -2.97 12.19 -4.58
C GLN A 88 -4.47 12.40 -4.39
N ARG A 89 -5.24 11.43 -3.87
CA ARG A 89 -6.71 11.58 -3.63
C ARG A 89 -7.12 12.82 -2.82
N LYS A 90 -6.18 13.62 -2.30
CA LYS A 90 -6.42 14.93 -1.69
C LYS A 90 -6.32 16.15 -2.63
N GLN A 91 -5.83 16.06 -3.86
CA GLN A 91 -5.91 17.18 -4.83
C GLN A 91 -5.99 16.70 -6.30
N PRO A 92 -7.03 17.10 -7.05
CA PRO A 92 -7.06 16.91 -8.49
C PRO A 92 -6.15 17.97 -9.12
N GLN A 93 -5.09 17.56 -9.82
CA GLN A 93 -4.46 18.44 -10.79
C GLN A 93 -4.44 17.74 -12.14
N ALA A 94 -5.21 18.34 -13.05
CA ALA A 94 -5.26 17.96 -14.45
C ALA A 94 -3.97 18.42 -15.13
N SER A 95 -3.27 17.51 -15.79
CA SER A 95 -2.66 17.79 -17.09
C SER A 95 -2.06 16.53 -17.69
N GLN A 96 -2.53 16.22 -18.89
CA GLN A 96 -2.09 15.18 -19.79
C GLN A 96 -0.79 15.63 -20.50
N ALA A 97 0.25 14.81 -20.53
CA ALA A 97 1.28 14.84 -21.57
C ALA A 97 2.01 13.48 -21.62
N VAL A 98 2.14 12.93 -22.82
CA VAL A 98 2.57 11.56 -23.11
C VAL A 98 4.02 11.56 -23.57
N SER A 99 4.78 10.60 -23.03
CA SER A 99 6.21 10.29 -23.24
C SER A 99 7.17 11.01 -22.28
N ASP A 100 8.04 10.23 -21.65
CA ASP A 100 8.76 10.43 -20.35
C ASP A 100 7.94 10.26 -19.07
N GLU A 101 6.72 9.73 -19.22
CA GLU A 101 5.73 9.53 -18.17
C GLU A 101 6.25 8.76 -16.94
N LEU A 102 7.18 7.82 -17.08
CA LEU A 102 7.65 7.01 -15.95
C LEU A 102 8.54 7.82 -14.99
N ARG A 103 9.52 8.57 -15.53
CA ARG A 103 10.42 9.41 -14.74
C ARG A 103 9.62 10.54 -14.09
N ILE A 104 8.75 11.17 -14.87
CA ILE A 104 7.82 12.21 -14.41
C ILE A 104 6.92 11.67 -13.28
N THR A 105 6.33 10.48 -13.43
CA THR A 105 5.46 9.90 -12.39
C THR A 105 6.25 9.57 -11.12
N ALA A 106 7.47 9.03 -11.25
CA ALA A 106 8.33 8.74 -10.10
C ALA A 106 8.78 10.02 -9.37
N GLU A 107 9.13 11.07 -10.10
CA GLU A 107 9.46 12.39 -9.56
C GLU A 107 8.24 13.03 -8.90
N ASN A 108 7.06 12.93 -9.51
CA ASN A 108 5.81 13.40 -8.92
C ASN A 108 5.49 12.70 -7.59
N ILE A 109 5.72 11.37 -7.50
CA ILE A 109 5.60 10.64 -6.24
C ILE A 109 6.60 11.18 -5.21
N ARG A 110 7.88 11.31 -5.58
CA ARG A 110 8.93 11.82 -4.67
C ARG A 110 8.60 13.22 -4.15
N ASN A 111 8.21 14.12 -5.05
CA ASN A 111 7.84 15.50 -4.71
C ASN A 111 6.59 15.53 -3.83
N TYR A 112 5.57 14.70 -4.12
CA TYR A 112 4.36 14.64 -3.32
C TYR A 112 4.62 14.13 -1.89
N LEU A 113 5.55 13.19 -1.74
CA LEU A 113 5.93 12.63 -0.44
C LEU A 113 6.92 13.50 0.33
N HIS A 114 7.55 14.48 -0.32
CA HIS A 114 8.48 15.39 0.33
C HIS A 114 7.79 16.14 1.48
N GLY A 115 8.31 16.00 2.71
CA GLY A 115 7.75 16.63 3.91
C GLY A 115 6.44 16.00 4.44
N LYS A 116 5.94 14.91 3.83
CA LYS A 116 4.78 14.16 4.35
C LYS A 116 5.27 12.94 5.12
N GLY A 117 5.63 13.18 6.38
CA GLY A 117 5.92 12.14 7.37
C GLY A 117 4.65 11.54 7.97
N ILE A 118 4.86 10.60 8.90
CA ILE A 118 3.83 9.99 9.75
C ILE A 118 3.32 11.03 10.74
#